data_AF-D6WWE7-F1
#
_entry.id   AF-D6WWE7-F1
#
_cell.length_a   1.000
_cell.length_b   1.000
_cell.length_c   1.000
_cell.angle_alpha   90.00
_cell.angle_beta   90.00
_cell.angle_gamma   90.00
#
_symmetry.space_group_name_H-M   'P 1'
#
loop_
_entity.id
_entity.type
_entity.pdbx_description
1 polymer ?
#
loop_
_entity_poly.entity_id
_entity_poly.type
_entity_poly.pdbx_seq_one_letter_code
_entity_poly.pdbx_strand_id
1 'polypeptide(L)'
;MPIENLEDQGLEKNPDLELAHCKFLLTLPEYRNDRFVHQKITDAIKKDDMAPWYELIIKDCGWKKDANFLKTIQAKNAEEIKKLDAAIEDAEKNLGEMEVREAYLKKAEYYSRIGDKDNAVATFRQTYDKTVSLGHRLDIIFHLIRIGLFFMDHDIITRNIDKAKSLIEEGGDWDRRNRLKVYQGAYCMAVRDFKTGANLFLDTVSTFTSYELMDYKAFVRYTVYTSIISLPRNQLRDKVVKGSEILEVLHSEAFVKDYLFSLYNCQYSEFFNNLAEVETVLRKDYFLNPHYRYYVREMKILAYTQLLESYRSLTLQYMAEAFGVTVEFIDSELSTFIAAGRLHCKIDRVGGIVETNRPDLKNAQFNSVVKQGDLLLNRVQKLSRVINI
;
A
#
# COMPACT_ATOMS: atom_id res chain seq x y z
N MET A 1 1.82 -25.29 13.77
CA MET A 1 1.69 -24.44 14.97
C MET A 1 0.47 -23.54 14.75
N PRO A 2 -0.41 -23.34 15.75
CA PRO A 2 -1.58 -22.49 15.58
C PRO A 2 -1.18 -21.07 15.19
N ILE A 3 -1.96 -20.47 14.27
CA ILE A 3 -1.78 -19.11 13.72
C ILE A 3 -1.67 -18.05 14.83
N GLU A 4 -2.30 -18.32 15.97
CA GLU A 4 -2.32 -17.48 17.18
C GLU A 4 -0.91 -17.23 17.77
N ASN A 5 0.05 -18.15 17.61
CA ASN A 5 1.42 -17.96 18.13
C ASN A 5 2.29 -17.02 17.28
N LEU A 6 1.84 -16.61 16.08
CA LEU A 6 2.61 -15.68 15.25
C LEU A 6 2.26 -14.21 15.49
N GLU A 7 1.05 -13.90 15.96
CA GLU A 7 0.63 -12.52 16.27
C GLU A 7 1.47 -11.93 17.42
N ASP A 8 1.88 -12.76 18.38
CA ASP A 8 2.72 -12.39 19.52
C ASP A 8 4.20 -12.10 19.15
N GLN A 9 4.62 -12.37 17.90
CA GLN A 9 5.98 -12.10 17.41
C GLN A 9 6.13 -10.73 16.70
N GLY A 10 5.03 -10.00 16.50
CA GLY A 10 5.07 -8.63 15.99
C GLY A 10 5.60 -7.64 17.03
N LEU A 11 6.25 -6.54 16.60
CA LEU A 11 6.52 -5.45 17.55
C LEU A 11 5.18 -4.80 17.95
N GLU A 12 5.22 -3.92 18.94
CA GLU A 12 4.04 -3.19 19.36
C GLU A 12 3.43 -2.39 18.19
N LYS A 13 2.09 -2.38 18.11
CA LYS A 13 1.31 -1.68 17.08
C LYS A 13 1.28 -0.16 17.32
N ASN A 14 2.44 0.45 17.41
CA ASN A 14 2.61 1.89 17.65
C ASN A 14 3.31 2.51 16.43
N PRO A 15 2.62 3.26 15.54
CA PRO A 15 1.21 3.67 15.51
C PRO A 15 0.25 2.66 14.85
N ASP A 16 -0.99 2.59 15.36
CA ASP A 16 -2.05 1.73 14.82
C ASP A 16 -2.53 2.19 13.43
N LEU A 17 -2.10 1.49 12.38
CA LEU A 17 -2.50 1.78 11.01
C LEU A 17 -3.99 1.50 10.74
N GLU A 18 -4.61 0.62 11.54
CA GLU A 18 -6.06 0.39 11.50
C GLU A 18 -6.86 1.66 11.84
N LEU A 19 -6.33 2.51 12.72
CA LEU A 19 -6.95 3.79 13.06
C LEU A 19 -6.85 4.80 11.92
N ALA A 20 -5.73 4.83 11.19
CA ALA A 20 -5.61 5.62 9.97
C ALA A 20 -6.61 5.17 8.89
N HIS A 21 -6.79 3.85 8.72
CA HIS A 21 -7.78 3.31 7.81
C HIS A 21 -9.21 3.70 8.22
N CYS A 22 -9.56 3.58 9.50
CA CYS A 22 -10.87 4.00 10.00
C CYS A 22 -11.11 5.51 9.82
N LYS A 23 -10.10 6.35 10.09
CA LYS A 23 -10.16 7.80 9.82
C LYS A 23 -10.41 8.06 8.34
N PHE A 24 -9.69 7.37 7.47
CA PHE A 24 -9.87 7.52 6.03
C PHE A 24 -11.29 7.14 5.58
N LEU A 25 -11.84 6.04 6.08
CA LEU A 25 -13.23 5.65 5.78
C LEU A 25 -14.23 6.76 6.12
N LEU A 26 -14.04 7.47 7.24
CA LEU A 26 -14.91 8.59 7.62
C LEU A 26 -14.81 9.83 6.71
N THR A 27 -13.69 9.99 5.99
CA THR A 27 -13.55 11.07 5.00
C THR A 27 -14.40 10.80 3.74
N LEU A 28 -14.74 9.54 3.47
CA LEU A 28 -15.57 9.17 2.35
C LEU A 28 -17.04 9.56 2.63
N PRO A 29 -17.74 10.21 1.67
CA PRO A 29 -19.10 10.71 1.89
C PRO A 29 -20.11 9.61 2.20
N GLU A 30 -19.87 8.39 1.70
CA GLU A 30 -20.73 7.22 1.88
C GLU A 30 -20.66 6.64 3.30
N TYR A 31 -19.51 6.78 3.98
CA TYR A 31 -19.21 6.15 5.28
C TYR A 31 -19.11 7.16 6.42
N ARG A 32 -19.33 8.46 6.12
CA ARG A 32 -19.21 9.57 7.07
C ARG A 32 -20.05 9.41 8.35
N ASN A 33 -21.17 8.68 8.27
CA ASN A 33 -22.14 8.49 9.36
C ASN A 33 -22.14 7.09 9.99
N ASP A 34 -21.16 6.24 9.66
CA ASP A 34 -21.14 4.86 10.14
C ASP A 34 -20.85 4.75 11.64
N ARG A 35 -21.90 4.47 12.42
CA ARG A 35 -21.84 4.40 13.89
C ARG A 35 -20.77 3.44 14.43
N PHE A 36 -20.48 2.37 13.69
CA PHE A 36 -19.48 1.38 14.09
C PHE A 36 -18.04 1.91 13.96
N VAL A 37 -17.74 2.66 12.89
CA VAL A 37 -16.43 3.28 12.68
C VAL A 37 -16.21 4.40 13.70
N HIS A 38 -17.27 5.16 13.98
CA HIS A 38 -17.28 6.15 15.06
C HIS A 38 -16.98 5.53 16.43
N GLN A 39 -17.66 4.43 16.79
CA GLN A 39 -17.43 3.73 18.06
C GLN A 39 -16.00 3.20 18.20
N LYS A 40 -15.48 2.53 17.16
CA LYS A 40 -14.09 2.04 17.15
C LYS A 40 -13.07 3.14 17.37
N ILE A 41 -13.24 4.28 16.71
CA ILE A 41 -12.36 5.44 16.87
C ILE A 41 -12.51 6.03 18.28
N THR A 42 -13.73 6.17 18.80
CA THR A 42 -13.91 6.69 20.17
C THR A 42 -13.35 5.76 21.24
N ASP A 43 -13.42 4.45 21.04
CA ASP A 43 -12.87 3.48 21.99
C ASP A 43 -11.34 3.46 21.93
N ALA A 44 -10.76 3.60 20.73
CA ALA A 44 -9.31 3.76 20.57
C ALA A 44 -8.81 5.07 21.19
N ILE A 45 -9.48 6.20 20.93
CA ILE A 45 -9.14 7.50 21.54
C ILE A 45 -9.21 7.44 23.07
N LYS A 46 -10.17 6.70 23.64
CA LYS A 46 -10.30 6.51 25.09
C LYS A 46 -9.25 5.57 25.68
N LYS A 47 -8.78 4.58 24.92
CA LYS A 47 -7.75 3.63 25.35
C LYS A 47 -6.36 4.25 25.34
N ASP A 48 -6.07 5.03 24.31
CA ASP A 48 -4.72 5.53 24.03
C ASP A 48 -4.55 7.04 24.29
N ASP A 49 -5.62 7.69 24.81
CA ASP A 49 -5.64 9.12 25.19
C ASP A 49 -5.07 10.02 24.06
N MET A 50 -5.51 9.78 22.81
CA MET A 50 -5.00 10.42 21.58
C MET A 50 -5.56 11.84 21.34
N ALA A 51 -5.10 12.84 22.10
CA ALA A 51 -5.57 14.23 21.95
C ALA A 51 -5.24 14.90 20.60
N PRO A 52 -3.98 14.87 20.11
CA PRO A 52 -3.60 15.50 18.84
C PRO A 52 -4.30 14.88 17.63
N TRP A 53 -4.45 13.56 17.65
CA TRP A 53 -5.15 12.83 16.60
C TRP A 53 -6.64 13.16 16.55
N TYR A 54 -7.28 13.35 17.71
CA TYR A 54 -8.67 13.79 17.78
C TYR A 54 -8.87 15.20 17.22
N GLU A 55 -7.92 16.13 17.40
CA GLU A 55 -7.98 17.44 16.77
C GLU A 55 -7.87 17.37 15.24
N LEU A 56 -7.03 16.46 14.71
CA LEU A 56 -6.92 16.20 13.28
C LEU A 56 -8.22 15.58 12.73
N ILE A 57 -8.85 14.65 13.46
CA ILE A 57 -10.13 14.06 13.07
C ILE A 57 -11.25 15.10 13.05
N ILE A 58 -11.30 16.00 14.04
CA ILE A 58 -12.29 17.08 14.06
C ILE A 58 -12.13 17.97 12.83
N LYS A 59 -10.89 18.33 12.46
CA LYS A 59 -10.59 19.14 11.27
C LYS A 59 -11.02 18.45 9.98
N ASP A 60 -10.71 17.16 9.83
CA ASP A 60 -10.92 16.43 8.58
C ASP A 60 -12.37 15.91 8.41
N CYS A 61 -13.00 15.45 9.50
CA CYS A 61 -14.34 14.83 9.46
C CYS A 61 -15.46 15.80 9.84
N GLY A 62 -15.15 16.95 10.45
CA GLY A 62 -16.14 17.94 10.90
C GLY A 62 -16.97 17.48 12.09
N TRP A 63 -16.38 16.72 13.01
CA TRP A 63 -17.06 16.25 14.22
C TRP A 63 -17.33 17.39 15.22
N LYS A 64 -18.37 17.25 16.04
CA LYS A 64 -18.64 18.21 17.14
C LYS A 64 -17.55 18.09 18.19
N LYS A 65 -16.96 19.24 18.56
CA LYS A 65 -15.86 19.32 19.52
C LYS A 65 -16.36 19.15 20.96
N ASP A 66 -16.07 18.01 21.58
CA ASP A 66 -16.30 17.82 23.01
C ASP A 66 -15.13 18.43 23.81
N ALA A 67 -15.26 19.72 24.13
CA ALA A 67 -14.20 20.51 24.77
C ALA A 67 -13.79 20.01 26.17
N ASN A 68 -14.71 19.35 26.90
CA ASN A 68 -14.42 18.80 28.23
C ASN A 68 -13.57 17.53 28.15
N PHE A 69 -13.88 16.65 27.19
CA PHE A 69 -13.14 15.41 26.95
C PHE A 69 -11.70 15.69 26.47
N LEU A 70 -11.54 16.67 25.58
CA LEU A 70 -10.23 17.15 25.14
C LEU A 70 -9.35 17.66 26.28
N LYS A 71 -9.91 18.46 27.19
CA LYS A 71 -9.15 19.00 28.34
C LYS A 71 -8.72 17.90 29.30
N THR A 72 -9.57 16.90 29.56
CA THR A 72 -9.20 15.75 30.40
C THR A 72 -8.09 14.92 29.79
N ILE A 73 -8.11 14.70 28.46
CA ILE A 73 -7.05 13.94 27.78
C ILE A 73 -5.75 14.76 27.73
N GLN A 74 -5.80 16.05 27.40
CA GLN A 74 -4.62 16.91 27.39
C GLN A 74 -3.95 16.99 28.78
N ALA A 75 -4.74 17.02 29.86
CA ALA A 75 -4.22 17.01 31.22
C ALA A 75 -3.48 15.70 31.54
N LYS A 76 -4.07 14.54 31.21
CA LYS A 76 -3.40 13.24 31.37
C LYS A 76 -2.13 13.13 30.54
N ASN A 77 -2.16 13.57 29.27
CA ASN A 77 -0.98 13.53 28.41
C ASN A 77 0.14 14.40 28.97
N ALA A 78 -0.18 15.58 29.48
CA ALA A 78 0.81 16.44 30.12
C ALA A 78 1.40 15.81 31.40
N GLU A 79 0.62 15.06 32.18
CA GLU A 79 1.12 14.33 33.36
C GLU A 79 2.04 13.17 32.97
N GLU A 80 1.68 12.39 31.95
CA GLU A 80 2.49 11.27 31.48
C GLU A 80 3.79 11.74 30.80
N ILE A 81 3.73 12.80 29.99
CA ILE A 81 4.92 13.41 29.40
C ILE A 81 5.87 13.91 30.49
N LYS A 82 5.36 14.57 31.54
CA LYS A 82 6.19 15.00 32.67
C LYS A 82 6.86 13.85 33.42
N LYS A 83 6.16 12.71 33.58
CA LYS A 83 6.75 11.50 34.19
C LYS A 83 7.87 10.94 33.32
N LEU A 84 7.66 10.90 32.00
CA LEU A 84 8.65 10.43 31.05
C LEU A 84 9.86 11.39 30.95
N ASP A 85 9.63 12.69 31.03
CA ASP A 85 10.70 13.70 31.07
C ASP A 85 11.53 13.59 32.35
N ALA A 86 10.90 13.41 33.51
CA ALA A 86 11.59 13.16 34.77
C ALA A 86 12.41 11.86 34.71
N ALA A 87 11.86 10.80 34.13
CA ALA A 87 12.59 9.54 33.93
C ALA A 87 13.80 9.69 33.00
N ILE A 88 13.72 10.55 31.98
CA ILE A 88 14.85 10.88 31.11
C ILE A 88 15.91 11.66 31.87
N GLU A 89 15.53 12.68 32.66
CA GLU A 89 16.48 13.44 33.47
C GLU A 89 17.20 12.57 34.51
N ASP A 90 16.48 11.65 35.14
CA ASP A 90 17.05 10.69 36.09
C ASP A 90 17.99 9.71 35.39
N ALA A 91 17.62 9.23 34.19
CA ALA A 91 18.48 8.37 33.39
C ALA A 91 19.75 9.10 32.91
N GLU A 92 19.66 10.37 32.52
CA GLU A 92 20.82 11.15 32.07
C GLU A 92 21.77 11.51 33.23
N LYS A 93 21.26 11.66 34.45
CA LYS A 93 22.06 12.01 35.63
C LYS A 93 22.68 10.78 36.32
N ASN A 94 21.98 9.65 36.35
CA ASN A 94 22.33 8.52 37.21
C ASN A 94 22.72 7.23 36.45
N LEU A 95 22.34 7.08 35.17
CA LEU A 95 22.35 5.79 34.47
C LEU A 95 23.20 5.84 33.19
N GLY A 96 23.41 4.68 32.57
CA GLY A 96 24.22 4.52 31.35
C GLY A 96 23.48 4.88 30.06
N GLU A 97 24.21 4.99 28.95
CA GLU A 97 23.67 5.36 27.63
C GLU A 97 22.52 4.45 27.14
N MET A 98 22.51 3.17 27.53
CA MET A 98 21.43 2.24 27.18
C MET A 98 20.10 2.59 27.85
N GLU A 99 20.13 3.00 29.12
CA GLU A 99 18.91 3.33 29.87
C GLU A 99 18.37 4.70 29.47
N VAL A 100 19.26 5.65 29.19
CA VAL A 100 18.89 6.92 28.55
C VAL A 100 18.15 6.64 27.25
N ARG A 101 18.70 5.79 26.39
CA ARG A 101 18.06 5.43 25.13
C ARG A 101 16.67 4.82 25.33
N GLU A 102 16.50 3.87 26.25
CA GLU A 102 15.19 3.25 26.51
C GLU A 102 14.16 4.26 27.01
N ALA A 103 14.57 5.21 27.86
CA ALA A 103 13.70 6.29 28.34
C ALA A 103 13.23 7.19 27.18
N TYR A 104 14.14 7.57 26.27
CA TYR A 104 13.78 8.32 25.06
C TYR A 104 12.92 7.50 24.09
N LEU A 105 13.14 6.20 23.97
CA LEU A 105 12.36 5.31 23.11
C LEU A 105 10.91 5.20 23.60
N LYS A 106 10.71 5.00 24.91
CA LYS A 106 9.37 4.99 25.53
C LYS A 106 8.64 6.31 25.34
N LYS A 107 9.36 7.45 25.44
CA LYS A 107 8.80 8.76 25.13
C LYS A 107 8.42 8.91 23.66
N ALA A 108 9.24 8.40 22.75
CA ALA A 108 8.96 8.45 21.32
C ALA A 108 7.78 7.55 20.91
N GLU A 109 7.68 6.35 21.49
CA GLU A 109 6.52 5.46 21.32
C GLU A 109 5.25 6.10 21.88
N TYR A 110 5.34 6.77 23.02
CA TYR A 110 4.22 7.53 23.57
C TYR A 110 3.77 8.66 22.63
N TYR A 111 4.70 9.45 22.08
CA TYR A 111 4.37 10.47 21.08
C TYR A 111 3.75 9.87 19.81
N SER A 112 4.22 8.70 19.39
CA SER A 112 3.64 7.97 18.27
C SER A 112 2.21 7.49 18.57
N ARG A 113 1.96 7.06 19.81
CA ARG A 113 0.64 6.60 20.26
C ARG A 113 -0.37 7.74 20.29
N ILE A 114 0.01 8.91 20.81
CA ILE A 114 -0.90 10.07 20.84
C ILE A 114 -1.13 10.70 19.45
N GLY A 115 -0.29 10.37 18.46
CA GLY A 115 -0.38 10.86 17.09
C GLY A 115 0.26 12.23 16.85
N ASP A 116 1.22 12.64 17.69
CA ASP A 116 1.98 13.89 17.52
C ASP A 116 3.16 13.68 16.56
N LYS A 117 2.92 13.96 15.27
CA LYS A 117 3.90 13.71 14.19
C LYS A 117 5.25 14.40 14.42
N ASP A 118 5.26 15.71 14.67
CA ASP A 118 6.49 16.50 14.68
C ASP A 118 7.37 16.20 15.89
N ASN A 119 6.74 16.09 17.07
CA ASN A 119 7.43 15.74 18.32
C ASN A 119 7.95 14.29 18.28
N ALA A 120 7.14 13.35 17.77
CA ALA A 120 7.58 11.97 17.61
C ALA A 120 8.84 11.89 16.74
N VAL A 121 8.82 12.49 15.55
CA VAL A 121 9.95 12.47 14.62
C VAL A 121 11.19 13.12 15.23
N ALA A 122 11.05 14.21 15.99
CA ALA A 122 12.17 14.83 16.69
C ALA A 122 12.77 13.91 17.76
N THR A 123 11.93 13.30 18.62
CA THR A 123 12.40 12.36 19.64
C THR A 123 13.01 11.10 19.05
N PHE A 124 12.49 10.57 17.94
CA PHE A 124 13.05 9.42 17.24
C PHE A 124 14.40 9.72 16.56
N ARG A 125 14.65 10.97 16.17
CA ARG A 125 15.99 11.38 15.70
C ARG A 125 16.98 11.44 16.85
N GLN A 126 16.57 11.99 18.00
CA GLN A 126 17.40 12.04 19.20
C GLN A 126 17.73 10.62 19.73
N THR A 127 16.77 9.69 19.71
CA THR A 127 17.05 8.29 20.05
C THR A 127 18.03 7.68 19.07
N TYR A 128 17.85 7.88 17.77
CA TYR A 128 18.72 7.36 16.72
C TYR A 128 20.19 7.74 16.95
N ASP A 129 20.47 9.02 17.23
CA ASP A 129 21.83 9.50 17.46
C ASP A 129 22.48 8.87 18.71
N LYS A 130 21.68 8.58 19.74
CA LYS A 130 22.12 7.91 20.98
C LYS A 130 22.21 6.39 20.86
N THR A 131 21.74 5.80 19.75
CA THR A 131 21.78 4.34 19.57
C THR A 131 23.09 3.88 18.94
N VAL A 132 23.72 2.86 19.52
CA VAL A 132 24.97 2.28 19.00
C VAL A 132 24.71 1.01 18.18
N SER A 133 23.76 0.17 18.59
CA SER A 133 23.47 -1.11 17.92
C SER A 133 22.69 -0.94 16.62
N LEU A 134 23.13 -1.62 15.56
CA LEU A 134 22.51 -1.59 14.22
C LEU A 134 21.07 -2.10 14.20
N GLY A 135 20.79 -3.23 14.87
CA GLY A 135 19.44 -3.79 14.90
C GLY A 135 18.43 -2.81 15.50
N HIS A 136 18.84 -2.12 16.56
CA HIS A 136 18.04 -1.11 17.23
C HIS A 136 17.86 0.19 16.43
N ARG A 137 18.87 0.58 15.64
CA ARG A 137 18.76 1.68 14.66
C ARG A 137 17.71 1.35 13.60
N LEU A 138 17.69 0.12 13.10
CA LEU A 138 16.69 -0.34 12.14
C LEU A 138 15.28 -0.31 12.74
N ASP A 139 15.11 -0.78 13.97
CA ASP A 139 13.80 -0.79 14.64
C ASP A 139 13.24 0.65 14.76
N ILE A 140 14.07 1.64 15.11
CA ILE A 140 13.68 3.06 15.14
C ILE A 140 13.28 3.59 13.76
N ILE A 141 14.03 3.22 12.72
CA ILE A 141 13.69 3.63 11.35
C ILE A 141 12.37 3.01 10.90
N PHE A 142 12.07 1.76 11.28
CA PHE A 142 10.76 1.15 11.00
C PHE A 142 9.61 1.91 11.68
N HIS A 143 9.79 2.40 12.91
CA HIS A 143 8.80 3.29 13.56
C HIS A 143 8.59 4.58 12.77
N LEU A 144 9.68 5.22 12.31
CA LEU A 144 9.59 6.43 11.49
C LEU A 144 8.89 6.18 10.14
N ILE A 145 9.11 5.02 9.52
CA ILE A 145 8.41 4.62 8.28
C ILE A 145 6.92 4.41 8.57
N ARG A 146 6.56 3.77 9.69
CA ARG A 146 5.16 3.58 10.09
C ARG A 146 4.44 4.90 10.33
N ILE A 147 5.07 5.85 11.03
CA ILE A 147 4.53 7.21 11.20
C ILE A 147 4.37 7.89 9.83
N GLY A 148 5.35 7.74 8.94
CA GLY A 148 5.28 8.22 7.56
C GLY A 148 4.08 7.64 6.81
N LEU A 149 3.86 6.33 6.89
CA LEU A 149 2.74 5.62 6.25
C LEU A 149 1.39 6.02 6.85
N PHE A 150 1.32 6.23 8.18
CA PHE A 150 0.11 6.67 8.87
C PHE A 150 -0.37 8.04 8.36
N PHE A 151 0.54 9.00 8.20
CA PHE A 151 0.23 10.34 7.68
C PHE A 151 0.35 10.46 6.15
N MET A 152 0.74 9.38 5.45
CA MET A 152 1.02 9.34 4.01
C MET A 152 1.98 10.45 3.54
N ASP A 153 3.05 10.69 4.29
CA ASP A 153 4.10 11.64 3.92
C ASP A 153 5.21 10.97 3.10
N HIS A 154 5.17 11.16 1.78
CA HIS A 154 6.09 10.55 0.82
C HIS A 154 7.56 10.91 1.06
N ASP A 155 7.86 12.12 1.55
CA ASP A 155 9.24 12.59 1.74
C ASP A 155 9.89 11.91 2.95
N ILE A 156 9.13 11.73 4.03
CA ILE A 156 9.62 11.05 5.23
C ILE A 156 9.84 9.56 4.93
N ILE A 157 8.89 8.93 4.23
CA ILE A 157 8.98 7.50 3.90
C ILE A 157 10.19 7.21 3.01
N THR A 158 10.37 7.97 1.93
CA THR A 158 11.47 7.74 0.97
C THR A 158 12.85 7.87 1.62
N ARG A 159 13.08 8.96 2.37
CA ARG A 159 14.35 9.19 3.07
C ARG A 159 14.67 8.08 4.06
N ASN A 160 13.67 7.58 4.78
CA ASN A 160 13.86 6.55 5.78
C ASN A 160 14.02 5.15 5.17
N ILE A 161 13.34 4.85 4.06
CA ILE A 161 13.55 3.61 3.30
C ILE A 161 14.99 3.55 2.77
N ASP A 162 15.52 4.64 2.22
CA ASP A 162 16.88 4.66 1.67
C ASP A 162 17.93 4.50 2.77
N LYS A 163 17.74 5.14 3.93
CA LYS A 163 18.58 4.91 5.12
C LYS A 163 18.51 3.48 5.64
N ALA A 164 17.32 2.87 5.63
CA ALA A 164 17.17 1.50 6.08
C ALA A 164 17.82 0.50 5.11
N LYS A 165 17.81 0.77 3.80
CA LYS A 165 18.55 -0.04 2.81
C LYS A 165 20.06 -0.03 3.07
N SER A 166 20.66 1.14 3.30
CA SER A 166 22.10 1.24 3.57
C SER A 166 22.48 0.48 4.85
N LEU A 167 21.69 0.60 5.91
CA LEU A 167 21.94 -0.09 7.18
C LEU A 167 21.76 -1.62 7.08
N ILE A 168 20.86 -2.10 6.22
CA ILE A 168 20.70 -3.54 5.97
C ILE A 168 21.90 -4.10 5.20
N GLU A 169 22.46 -3.34 4.26
CA GLU A 169 23.67 -3.73 3.52
C GLU A 169 24.91 -3.81 4.43
N GLU A 170 24.98 -2.96 5.45
CA GLU A 170 26.07 -2.95 6.44
C GLU A 170 26.05 -4.16 7.40
N GLY A 171 24.88 -4.78 7.63
CA GLY A 171 24.79 -5.95 8.51
C GLY A 171 23.42 -6.15 9.15
N GLY A 172 22.35 -6.14 8.35
CA GLY A 172 20.99 -6.37 8.86
C GLY A 172 20.62 -7.85 9.00
N ASP A 173 19.93 -8.19 10.07
CA ASP A 173 19.32 -9.51 10.24
C ASP A 173 18.33 -9.84 9.13
N TRP A 174 18.23 -11.12 8.81
CA TRP A 174 17.37 -11.62 7.74
C TRP A 174 15.88 -11.26 7.96
N ASP A 175 15.38 -11.34 9.20
CA ASP A 175 14.00 -10.96 9.54
C ASP A 175 13.73 -9.46 9.28
N ARG A 176 14.64 -8.58 9.74
CA ARG A 176 14.53 -7.12 9.51
C ARG A 176 14.57 -6.76 8.03
N ARG A 177 15.30 -7.54 7.22
CA ARG A 177 15.31 -7.38 5.76
C ARG A 177 13.95 -7.70 5.14
N ASN A 178 13.26 -8.73 5.62
CA ASN A 178 11.91 -9.06 5.14
C ASN A 178 10.90 -8.00 5.54
N ARG A 179 10.96 -7.50 6.79
CA ARG A 179 10.09 -6.39 7.22
C ARG A 179 10.27 -5.15 6.34
N LEU A 180 11.53 -4.78 6.04
CA LEU A 180 11.80 -3.67 5.12
C LEU A 180 11.16 -3.90 3.74
N LYS A 181 11.25 -5.10 3.18
CA LYS A 181 10.60 -5.42 1.91
C LYS A 181 9.07 -5.22 1.98
N VAL A 182 8.43 -5.60 3.08
CA VAL A 182 6.99 -5.36 3.30
C VAL A 182 6.68 -3.86 3.39
N TYR A 183 7.45 -3.09 4.18
CA TYR A 183 7.30 -1.63 4.28
C TYR A 183 7.47 -0.94 2.92
N GLN A 184 8.49 -1.34 2.16
CA GLN A 184 8.75 -0.82 0.83
C GLN A 184 7.63 -1.23 -0.14
N GLY A 185 7.15 -2.47 -0.08
CA GLY A 185 6.02 -2.94 -0.89
C GLY A 185 4.74 -2.14 -0.62
N ALA A 186 4.43 -1.87 0.66
CA ALA A 186 3.28 -1.07 1.06
C ALA A 186 3.39 0.37 0.51
N TYR A 187 4.57 0.98 0.58
CA TYR A 187 4.82 2.28 -0.02
C TYR A 187 4.71 2.27 -1.56
N CYS A 188 5.19 1.21 -2.20
CA CYS A 188 5.09 1.04 -3.66
C CYS A 188 3.64 0.99 -4.14
N MET A 189 2.73 0.37 -3.36
CA MET A 189 1.28 0.45 -3.62
C MET A 189 0.76 1.89 -3.60
N ALA A 190 1.20 2.69 -2.63
CA ALA A 190 0.80 4.09 -2.49
C ALA A 190 1.30 4.98 -3.65
N VAL A 191 2.43 4.63 -4.29
CA VAL A 191 3.04 5.41 -5.40
C VAL A 191 2.67 4.86 -6.80
N ARG A 192 1.85 3.81 -6.89
CA ARG A 192 1.46 3.07 -8.11
C ARG A 192 2.55 2.19 -8.75
N ASP A 193 3.64 1.92 -8.04
CA ASP A 193 4.67 1.01 -8.54
C ASP A 193 4.33 -0.44 -8.17
N PHE A 194 3.35 -1.01 -8.85
CA PHE A 194 2.90 -2.37 -8.60
C PHE A 194 3.95 -3.43 -8.96
N LYS A 195 4.85 -3.13 -9.91
CA LYS A 195 5.85 -4.08 -10.41
C LYS A 195 6.91 -4.38 -9.37
N THR A 196 7.47 -3.35 -8.75
CA THR A 196 8.42 -3.54 -7.64
C THR A 196 7.71 -4.10 -6.42
N GLY A 197 6.51 -3.59 -6.10
CA GLY A 197 5.70 -4.07 -4.98
C GLY A 197 5.38 -5.58 -5.06
N ALA A 198 4.95 -6.08 -6.22
CA ALA A 198 4.61 -7.49 -6.41
C ALA A 198 5.82 -8.41 -6.17
N ASN A 199 7.00 -8.04 -6.69
CA ASN A 199 8.20 -8.84 -6.47
C ASN A 199 8.64 -8.84 -5.00
N LEU A 200 8.58 -7.68 -4.34
CA LEU A 200 8.92 -7.56 -2.92
C LEU A 200 7.98 -8.38 -2.05
N PHE A 201 6.67 -8.30 -2.31
CA PHE A 201 5.68 -9.06 -1.56
C PHE A 201 5.83 -10.56 -1.75
N LEU A 202 5.98 -11.03 -3.00
CA LEU A 202 6.14 -12.45 -3.29
C LEU A 202 7.38 -13.08 -2.64
N ASP A 203 8.47 -12.33 -2.53
CA ASP A 203 9.66 -12.80 -1.81
C ASP A 203 9.44 -12.96 -0.30
N THR A 204 8.47 -12.24 0.27
CA THR A 204 8.22 -12.17 1.73
C THR A 204 7.04 -13.00 2.21
N VAL A 205 6.26 -13.61 1.33
CA VAL A 205 5.06 -14.38 1.72
C VAL A 205 5.39 -15.50 2.71
N SER A 206 6.47 -16.23 2.44
CA SER A 206 6.87 -17.40 3.23
C SER A 206 7.34 -17.09 4.65
N THR A 207 7.72 -15.84 4.90
CA THR A 207 8.37 -15.43 6.15
C THR A 207 7.85 -14.08 6.60
N PHE A 208 6.53 -13.93 6.50
CA PHE A 208 5.84 -12.76 6.98
C PHE A 208 5.82 -12.73 8.51
N THR A 209 6.40 -11.66 9.08
CA THR A 209 6.45 -11.40 10.52
C THR A 209 5.92 -10.00 10.88
N SER A 210 5.39 -9.26 9.90
CA SER A 210 5.03 -7.83 10.03
C SER A 210 3.56 -7.61 10.43
N TYR A 211 3.11 -8.22 11.53
CA TYR A 211 1.75 -8.06 12.07
C TYR A 211 1.44 -6.64 12.54
N GLU A 212 2.47 -5.81 12.70
CA GLU A 212 2.38 -4.37 12.98
C GLU A 212 1.72 -3.56 11.85
N LEU A 213 1.89 -4.02 10.60
CA LEU A 213 1.40 -3.31 9.41
C LEU A 213 0.00 -3.76 9.04
N MET A 214 -0.19 -5.07 8.95
CA MET A 214 -1.40 -5.70 8.45
C MET A 214 -1.48 -7.16 8.90
N ASP A 215 -2.69 -7.68 8.98
CA ASP A 215 -2.92 -9.10 9.18
C ASP A 215 -2.40 -9.91 7.98
N TYR A 216 -1.96 -11.15 8.21
CA TYR A 216 -1.43 -12.02 7.18
C TYR A 216 -2.44 -12.27 6.04
N LYS A 217 -3.74 -12.33 6.36
CA LYS A 217 -4.80 -12.44 5.33
C LYS A 217 -4.84 -11.22 4.41
N ALA A 218 -4.79 -10.02 4.99
CA ALA A 218 -4.75 -8.77 4.24
C ALA A 218 -3.46 -8.66 3.42
N PHE A 219 -2.33 -9.12 3.97
CA PHE A 219 -1.06 -9.17 3.26
C PHE A 219 -1.12 -10.06 2.02
N VAL A 220 -1.66 -11.28 2.13
CA VAL A 220 -1.84 -12.17 0.97
C VAL A 220 -2.78 -11.56 -0.05
N ARG A 221 -3.88 -10.91 0.39
CA ARG A 221 -4.80 -10.21 -0.52
C ARG A 221 -4.08 -9.14 -1.35
N TYR A 222 -3.30 -8.26 -0.71
CA TYR A 222 -2.52 -7.25 -1.43
C TYR A 222 -1.46 -7.87 -2.34
N THR A 223 -0.82 -8.95 -1.90
CA THR A 223 0.15 -9.69 -2.72
C THR A 223 -0.50 -10.21 -4.00
N VAL A 224 -1.70 -10.79 -3.91
CA VAL A 224 -2.46 -11.26 -5.08
C VAL A 224 -2.84 -10.09 -5.99
N TYR A 225 -3.41 -9.01 -5.45
CA TYR A 225 -3.83 -7.86 -6.26
C TYR A 225 -2.68 -7.18 -7.01
N THR A 226 -1.53 -7.00 -6.36
CA THR A 226 -0.34 -6.40 -6.99
C THR A 226 0.31 -7.36 -7.99
N SER A 227 0.29 -8.66 -7.72
CA SER A 227 0.85 -9.70 -8.58
C SER A 227 0.07 -9.88 -9.88
N ILE A 228 -1.26 -9.83 -9.83
CA ILE A 228 -2.12 -9.98 -11.01
C ILE A 228 -1.85 -8.88 -12.05
N ILE A 229 -1.65 -7.64 -11.63
CA ILE A 229 -1.35 -6.53 -12.55
C ILE A 229 0.07 -6.61 -13.12
N SER A 230 1.02 -7.06 -12.31
CA SER A 230 2.44 -6.83 -12.60
C SER A 230 3.11 -7.98 -13.32
N LEU A 231 2.68 -9.22 -13.06
CA LEU A 231 3.36 -10.40 -13.52
C LEU A 231 2.74 -10.96 -14.79
N PRO A 232 3.56 -11.41 -15.75
CA PRO A 232 3.05 -12.16 -16.89
C PRO A 232 2.47 -13.51 -16.44
N ARG A 233 1.55 -14.05 -17.24
CA ARG A 233 0.77 -15.27 -16.94
C ARG A 233 1.62 -16.46 -16.51
N ASN A 234 2.79 -16.66 -17.10
CA ASN A 234 3.70 -17.75 -16.75
C ASN A 234 4.24 -17.62 -15.32
N GLN A 235 4.70 -16.42 -14.94
CA GLN A 235 5.23 -16.17 -13.60
C GLN A 235 4.12 -16.19 -12.56
N LEU A 236 2.93 -15.70 -12.91
CA LEU A 236 1.75 -15.75 -12.05
C LEU A 236 1.34 -17.20 -11.74
N ARG A 237 1.41 -18.10 -12.73
CA ARG A 237 1.13 -19.53 -12.53
C ARG A 237 2.07 -20.15 -11.50
N ASP A 238 3.37 -19.96 -11.68
CA ASP A 238 4.37 -20.65 -10.87
C ASP A 238 4.51 -20.05 -9.47
N LYS A 239 4.45 -18.72 -9.34
CA LYS A 239 4.63 -18.03 -8.05
C LYS A 239 3.35 -17.92 -7.22
N VAL A 240 2.19 -17.69 -7.85
CA VAL A 240 0.94 -17.39 -7.13
C VAL A 240 -0.02 -18.57 -7.14
N VAL A 241 -0.36 -19.08 -8.33
CA VAL A 241 -1.39 -20.13 -8.46
C VAL A 241 -0.93 -21.47 -7.90
N LYS A 242 0.36 -21.81 -8.01
CA LYS A 242 0.95 -23.02 -7.44
C LYS A 242 1.59 -22.81 -6.05
N GLY A 243 1.62 -21.57 -5.55
CA GLY A 243 2.22 -21.27 -4.25
C GLY A 243 1.37 -21.85 -3.13
N SER A 244 1.91 -22.79 -2.33
CA SER A 244 1.18 -23.47 -1.26
C SER A 244 0.67 -22.49 -0.19
N GLU A 245 1.52 -21.56 0.24
CA GLU A 245 1.21 -20.57 1.28
C GLU A 245 0.07 -19.64 0.88
N ILE A 246 0.07 -19.22 -0.38
CA ILE A 246 -0.97 -18.35 -0.94
C ILE A 246 -2.28 -19.15 -1.07
N LEU A 247 -2.22 -20.39 -1.55
CA LEU A 247 -3.39 -21.26 -1.68
C LEU A 247 -4.07 -21.53 -0.33
N GLU A 248 -3.30 -21.82 0.72
CA GLU A 248 -3.82 -22.06 2.07
C GLU A 248 -4.66 -20.88 2.59
N VAL A 249 -4.17 -19.65 2.41
CA VAL A 249 -4.88 -18.44 2.83
C VAL A 249 -6.06 -18.13 1.89
N LEU A 250 -5.92 -18.37 0.59
CA LEU A 250 -7.00 -18.23 -0.40
C LEU A 250 -8.19 -19.15 -0.13
N HIS A 251 -8.00 -20.28 0.57
CA HIS A 251 -9.12 -21.11 1.02
C HIS A 251 -9.99 -20.42 2.07
N SER A 252 -9.41 -19.54 2.89
CA SER A 252 -10.16 -18.73 3.85
C SER A 252 -10.88 -17.56 3.20
N GLU A 253 -10.33 -17.00 2.11
CA GLU A 253 -10.93 -15.90 1.34
C GLU A 253 -11.35 -16.34 -0.07
N ALA A 254 -12.52 -16.99 -0.16
CA ALA A 254 -13.09 -17.49 -1.42
C ALA A 254 -13.16 -16.42 -2.51
N PHE A 255 -13.49 -15.16 -2.14
CA PHE A 255 -13.59 -14.06 -3.09
C PHE A 255 -12.28 -13.78 -3.86
N VAL A 256 -11.15 -13.71 -3.16
CA VAL A 256 -9.84 -13.41 -3.78
C VAL A 256 -9.39 -14.60 -4.65
N LYS A 257 -9.74 -15.81 -4.22
CA LYS A 257 -9.51 -17.04 -4.96
C LYS A 257 -10.27 -17.03 -6.28
N ASP A 258 -11.56 -16.78 -6.25
CA ASP A 258 -12.41 -16.77 -7.44
C ASP A 258 -11.98 -15.68 -8.41
N TYR A 259 -11.56 -14.51 -7.91
CA TYR A 259 -10.97 -13.44 -8.72
C TYR A 259 -9.67 -13.86 -9.43
N LEU A 260 -8.74 -14.52 -8.74
CA LEU A 260 -7.49 -14.99 -9.33
C LEU A 260 -7.71 -16.11 -10.35
N PHE A 261 -8.52 -17.11 -9.99
CA PHE A 261 -8.76 -18.28 -10.83
C PHE A 261 -9.64 -17.96 -12.05
N SER A 262 -10.63 -17.08 -11.94
CA SER A 262 -11.45 -16.67 -13.09
C SER A 262 -10.61 -16.07 -14.22
N LEU A 263 -9.64 -15.20 -13.90
CA LEU A 263 -8.70 -14.65 -14.89
C LEU A 263 -7.78 -15.74 -15.47
N TYR A 264 -7.25 -16.62 -14.62
CA TYR A 264 -6.31 -17.65 -15.05
C TYR A 264 -6.98 -18.74 -15.92
N ASN A 265 -8.21 -19.14 -15.58
CA ASN A 265 -9.02 -20.13 -16.30
C ASN A 265 -9.74 -19.55 -17.53
N CYS A 266 -9.58 -18.25 -17.81
CA CYS A 266 -10.25 -17.53 -18.91
C CYS A 266 -11.79 -17.47 -18.78
N GLN A 267 -12.33 -17.44 -17.56
CA GLN A 267 -13.76 -17.26 -17.28
C GLN A 267 -14.07 -15.77 -17.11
N TYR A 268 -14.19 -15.04 -18.23
CA TYR A 268 -14.22 -13.58 -18.20
C TYR A 268 -15.51 -12.97 -17.62
N SER A 269 -16.66 -13.62 -17.77
CA SER A 269 -17.92 -13.15 -17.17
C SER A 269 -17.85 -13.12 -15.64
N GLU A 270 -17.33 -14.18 -15.01
CA GLU A 270 -17.13 -14.24 -13.56
C GLU A 270 -16.07 -13.23 -13.11
N PHE A 271 -15.00 -13.08 -13.91
CA PHE A 271 -13.96 -12.10 -13.64
C PHE A 271 -14.49 -10.66 -13.57
N PHE A 272 -15.43 -10.26 -14.44
CA PHE A 272 -16.01 -8.91 -14.40
C PHE A 272 -16.90 -8.68 -13.17
N ASN A 273 -17.66 -9.68 -12.75
CA ASN A 273 -18.44 -9.63 -11.51
C ASN A 273 -17.51 -9.48 -10.30
N ASN A 274 -16.47 -10.31 -10.23
CA ASN A 274 -15.48 -10.24 -9.16
C ASN A 274 -14.71 -8.92 -9.17
N LEU A 275 -14.37 -8.38 -10.35
CA LEU A 275 -13.68 -7.10 -10.50
C LEU A 275 -14.51 -5.93 -9.94
N ALA A 276 -15.84 -5.95 -10.12
CA ALA A 276 -16.73 -4.94 -9.56
C ALA A 276 -16.71 -4.96 -8.02
N GLU A 277 -16.72 -6.14 -7.42
CA GLU A 277 -16.57 -6.29 -5.98
C GLU A 277 -15.19 -5.81 -5.50
N VAL A 278 -14.10 -6.17 -6.21
CA VAL A 278 -12.74 -5.71 -5.89
C VAL A 278 -12.67 -4.18 -5.93
N GLU A 279 -13.31 -3.54 -6.92
CA GLU A 279 -13.38 -2.08 -7.00
C GLU A 279 -13.99 -1.47 -5.73
N THR A 280 -15.06 -2.06 -5.18
CA THR A 280 -15.66 -1.58 -3.93
C THR A 280 -14.74 -1.72 -2.73
N VAL A 281 -13.92 -2.77 -2.68
CA VAL A 281 -12.91 -3.00 -1.64
C VAL A 281 -11.80 -1.95 -1.76
N LEU A 282 -11.23 -1.79 -2.97
CA LEU A 282 -10.14 -0.86 -3.23
C LEU A 282 -10.52 0.61 -2.98
N ARG A 283 -11.80 0.96 -3.18
CA ARG A 283 -12.34 2.29 -2.87
C ARG A 283 -12.35 2.58 -1.36
N LYS A 284 -12.50 1.54 -0.54
CA LYS A 284 -12.47 1.65 0.93
C LYS A 284 -11.06 1.63 1.47
N ASP A 285 -10.13 0.97 0.77
CA ASP A 285 -8.74 0.81 1.20
C ASP A 285 -7.97 2.14 1.24
N TYR A 286 -7.22 2.34 2.32
CA TYR A 286 -6.46 3.57 2.55
C TYR A 286 -5.35 3.77 1.51
N PHE A 287 -4.59 2.72 1.23
CA PHE A 287 -3.44 2.79 0.33
C PHE A 287 -3.84 2.90 -1.15
N LEU A 288 -4.94 2.26 -1.55
CA LEU A 288 -5.30 2.06 -2.96
C LEU A 288 -6.45 2.95 -3.43
N ASN A 289 -7.17 3.66 -2.54
CA ASN A 289 -8.25 4.53 -2.96
C ASN A 289 -7.84 5.63 -3.97
N PRO A 290 -6.69 6.31 -3.86
CA PRO A 290 -6.32 7.29 -4.90
C PRO A 290 -6.14 6.66 -6.30
N HIS A 291 -5.98 5.34 -6.36
CA HIS A 291 -5.55 4.60 -7.55
C HIS A 291 -6.54 3.50 -7.99
N TYR A 292 -7.71 3.36 -7.36
CA TYR A 292 -8.67 2.29 -7.67
C TYR A 292 -9.09 2.30 -9.15
N ARG A 293 -9.32 3.49 -9.73
CA ARG A 293 -9.67 3.66 -11.15
C ARG A 293 -8.57 3.17 -12.08
N TYR A 294 -7.32 3.40 -11.70
CA TYR A 294 -6.17 2.93 -12.45
C TYR A 294 -6.12 1.40 -12.42
N TYR A 295 -6.30 0.80 -11.24
CA TYR A 295 -6.33 -0.65 -11.05
C TYR A 295 -7.37 -1.31 -11.96
N VAL A 296 -8.63 -0.88 -11.88
CA VAL A 296 -9.74 -1.46 -12.68
C VAL A 296 -9.47 -1.32 -14.19
N ARG A 297 -8.97 -0.16 -14.62
CA ARG A 297 -8.66 0.08 -16.03
C ARG A 297 -7.56 -0.85 -16.54
N GLU A 298 -6.46 -1.01 -15.80
CA GLU A 298 -5.37 -1.90 -16.21
C GLU A 298 -5.81 -3.37 -16.21
N MET A 299 -6.65 -3.77 -15.25
CA MET A 299 -7.22 -5.12 -15.21
C MET A 299 -8.09 -5.44 -16.42
N LYS A 300 -8.93 -4.49 -16.86
CA LYS A 300 -9.73 -4.63 -18.10
C LYS A 300 -8.85 -4.79 -19.32
N ILE A 301 -7.82 -3.95 -19.46
CA ILE A 301 -6.85 -4.03 -20.57
C ILE A 301 -6.17 -5.40 -20.59
N LEU A 302 -5.78 -5.93 -19.43
CA LEU A 302 -5.13 -7.23 -19.31
C LEU A 302 -6.05 -8.37 -19.74
N ALA A 303 -7.30 -8.37 -19.27
CA ALA A 303 -8.30 -9.36 -19.66
C ALA A 303 -8.61 -9.33 -21.17
N TYR A 304 -8.75 -8.13 -21.75
CA TYR A 304 -8.92 -7.98 -23.19
C TYR A 304 -7.70 -8.43 -23.97
N THR A 305 -6.50 -8.06 -23.54
CA THR A 305 -5.25 -8.49 -24.20
C THR A 305 -5.13 -10.02 -24.20
N GLN A 306 -5.47 -10.67 -23.08
CA GLN A 306 -5.41 -12.12 -22.95
C GLN A 306 -6.35 -12.84 -23.92
N LEU A 307 -7.58 -12.35 -24.12
CA LEU A 307 -8.50 -12.92 -25.11
C LEU A 307 -8.03 -12.64 -26.55
N LEU A 308 -7.57 -11.41 -26.82
CA LEU A 308 -7.14 -11.00 -28.16
C LEU A 308 -5.83 -11.71 -28.59
N GLU A 309 -4.97 -12.10 -27.67
CA GLU A 309 -3.69 -12.75 -28.00
C GLU A 309 -3.86 -14.14 -28.64
N SER A 310 -4.89 -14.88 -28.24
CA SER A 310 -5.20 -16.22 -28.75
C SER A 310 -5.84 -16.23 -30.15
N TYR A 311 -6.45 -15.12 -30.59
CA TYR A 311 -7.21 -15.06 -31.83
C TYR A 311 -6.68 -13.99 -32.80
N ARG A 312 -6.60 -14.31 -34.09
CA ARG A 312 -6.26 -13.33 -35.14
C ARG A 312 -7.44 -12.41 -35.47
N SER A 313 -8.65 -12.97 -35.47
CA SER A 313 -9.90 -12.25 -35.66
C SER A 313 -10.97 -12.90 -34.79
N LEU A 314 -11.88 -12.09 -34.27
CA LEU A 314 -13.01 -12.51 -33.44
C LEU A 314 -14.21 -11.60 -33.72
N THR A 315 -15.42 -12.12 -33.53
CA THR A 315 -16.64 -11.30 -33.65
C THR A 315 -16.88 -10.53 -32.35
N LEU A 316 -17.42 -9.31 -32.46
CA LEU A 316 -17.81 -8.49 -31.31
C LEU A 316 -18.85 -9.20 -30.44
N GLN A 317 -19.74 -9.98 -31.05
CA GLN A 317 -20.78 -10.72 -30.35
C GLN A 317 -20.23 -11.85 -29.49
N TYR A 318 -19.25 -12.62 -30.02
CA TYR A 318 -18.56 -13.62 -29.21
C TYR A 318 -17.83 -13.00 -28.02
N MET A 319 -17.18 -11.85 -28.24
CA MET A 319 -16.52 -11.13 -27.17
C MET A 319 -17.52 -10.66 -26.10
N ALA A 320 -18.66 -10.12 -26.52
CA ALA A 320 -19.74 -9.69 -25.63
C ALA A 320 -20.27 -10.85 -24.75
N GLU A 321 -20.53 -12.00 -25.37
CA GLU A 321 -20.96 -13.21 -24.66
C GLU A 321 -19.89 -13.74 -23.70
N ALA A 322 -18.62 -13.76 -24.11
CA ALA A 322 -17.52 -14.26 -23.28
C ALA A 322 -17.28 -13.40 -22.02
N PHE A 323 -17.49 -12.09 -22.10
CA PHE A 323 -17.38 -11.15 -20.98
C PHE A 323 -18.70 -10.93 -20.24
N GLY A 324 -19.82 -11.44 -20.75
CA GLY A 324 -21.15 -11.26 -20.15
C GLY A 324 -21.68 -9.82 -20.21
N VAL A 325 -21.29 -9.05 -21.23
CA VAL A 325 -21.65 -7.63 -21.39
C VAL A 325 -22.29 -7.37 -22.75
N THR A 326 -22.82 -6.16 -22.96
CA THR A 326 -23.42 -5.78 -24.25
C THR A 326 -22.35 -5.45 -25.29
N VAL A 327 -22.70 -5.62 -26.57
CA VAL A 327 -21.83 -5.26 -27.70
C VAL A 327 -21.46 -3.77 -27.70
N GLU A 328 -22.42 -2.91 -27.37
CA GLU A 328 -22.21 -1.46 -27.27
C GLU A 328 -21.18 -1.09 -26.20
N PHE A 329 -21.23 -1.79 -25.06
CA PHE A 329 -20.27 -1.58 -23.97
C PHE A 329 -18.85 -1.92 -24.42
N ILE A 330 -18.65 -3.08 -25.05
CA ILE A 330 -17.34 -3.50 -25.57
C ILE A 330 -16.81 -2.54 -26.64
N ASP A 331 -17.66 -2.10 -27.56
CA ASP A 331 -17.28 -1.14 -28.60
C ASP A 331 -16.79 0.18 -27.99
N SER A 332 -17.48 0.69 -26.96
CA SER A 332 -17.08 1.91 -26.25
C SER A 332 -15.77 1.77 -25.47
N GLU A 333 -15.53 0.63 -24.81
CA GLU A 333 -14.31 0.41 -24.03
C GLU A 333 -13.10 0.15 -24.94
N LEU A 334 -13.26 -0.73 -25.93
CA LEU A 334 -12.18 -1.04 -26.87
C LEU A 334 -11.77 0.19 -27.68
N SER A 335 -12.72 1.00 -28.17
CA SER A 335 -12.39 2.23 -28.89
C SER A 335 -11.55 3.19 -28.05
N THR A 336 -11.87 3.33 -26.76
CA THR A 336 -11.09 4.15 -25.81
C THR A 336 -9.66 3.61 -25.64
N PHE A 337 -9.50 2.29 -25.48
CA PHE A 337 -8.18 1.67 -25.27
C PHE A 337 -7.33 1.59 -26.54
N ILE A 338 -7.94 1.44 -27.71
CA ILE A 338 -7.28 1.50 -29.01
C ILE A 338 -6.81 2.93 -29.28
N ALA A 339 -7.65 3.94 -29.02
CA ALA A 339 -7.27 5.35 -29.14
C ALA A 339 -6.11 5.73 -28.21
N ALA A 340 -6.09 5.17 -26.99
CA ALA A 340 -4.98 5.32 -26.06
C ALA A 340 -3.72 4.51 -26.45
N GLY A 341 -3.79 3.68 -27.49
CA GLY A 341 -2.70 2.82 -27.95
C GLY A 341 -2.30 1.72 -26.96
N ARG A 342 -3.21 1.33 -26.07
CA ARG A 342 -3.00 0.27 -25.06
C ARG A 342 -3.38 -1.12 -25.57
N LEU A 343 -4.33 -1.18 -26.51
CA LEU A 343 -4.71 -2.40 -27.21
C LEU A 343 -4.32 -2.30 -28.68
N HIS A 344 -3.71 -3.38 -29.20
CA HIS A 344 -3.27 -3.47 -30.60
C HIS A 344 -4.29 -4.26 -31.42
N CYS A 345 -5.50 -3.72 -31.54
CA CYS A 345 -6.55 -4.28 -32.38
C CYS A 345 -7.24 -3.17 -33.17
N LYS A 346 -7.95 -3.56 -34.23
CA LYS A 346 -8.80 -2.72 -35.04
C LYS A 346 -10.21 -3.29 -35.00
N ILE A 347 -11.20 -2.40 -34.91
CA ILE A 347 -12.61 -2.78 -34.89
C ILE A 347 -13.20 -2.42 -36.25
N ASP A 348 -13.79 -3.40 -36.93
CA ASP A 348 -14.70 -3.17 -38.04
C ASP A 348 -16.13 -3.30 -37.51
N ARG A 349 -16.80 -2.15 -37.35
CA ARG A 349 -18.17 -2.09 -36.85
C ARG A 349 -19.20 -2.60 -37.86
N VAL A 350 -18.93 -2.48 -39.16
CA VAL A 350 -19.85 -2.92 -40.21
C VAL A 350 -19.80 -4.44 -40.34
N GLY A 351 -18.58 -5.00 -40.32
CA GLY A 351 -18.37 -6.45 -40.30
C GLY A 351 -18.65 -7.10 -38.95
N GLY A 352 -18.67 -6.32 -37.86
CA GLY A 352 -18.81 -6.83 -36.49
C GLY A 352 -17.60 -7.63 -36.02
N ILE A 353 -16.41 -7.36 -36.58
CA ILE A 353 -15.18 -8.13 -36.38
C ILE A 353 -14.12 -7.25 -35.71
N VAL A 354 -13.40 -7.84 -34.76
CA VAL A 354 -12.18 -7.27 -34.17
C VAL A 354 -10.99 -8.02 -34.74
N GLU A 355 -10.14 -7.31 -35.46
CA GLU A 355 -8.88 -7.84 -36.00
C GLU A 355 -7.73 -7.47 -35.08
N THR A 356 -6.91 -8.44 -34.71
CA THR A 356 -5.73 -8.18 -33.88
C THR A 356 -4.54 -7.87 -34.76
N ASN A 357 -3.86 -6.77 -34.47
CA ASN A 357 -2.62 -6.40 -35.16
C ASN A 357 -1.46 -6.70 -34.22
N ARG A 358 -0.56 -7.59 -34.61
CA ARG A 358 0.64 -7.89 -33.83
C ARG A 358 1.72 -6.89 -34.23
N PRO A 359 2.02 -5.86 -33.42
CA PRO A 359 3.09 -4.94 -33.76
C PRO A 359 4.43 -5.67 -33.72
N ASP A 360 5.26 -5.44 -34.73
CA ASP A 360 6.63 -5.96 -34.74
C ASP A 360 7.40 -5.47 -33.51
N LEU A 361 8.17 -6.37 -32.90
CA LEU A 361 8.95 -6.10 -31.68
C LEU A 361 9.88 -4.89 -31.86
N LYS A 362 10.46 -4.73 -33.06
CA LYS A 362 11.32 -3.59 -33.43
C LYS A 362 10.59 -2.26 -33.45
N ASN A 363 9.35 -2.22 -33.97
CA ASN A 363 8.54 -1.01 -34.00
C ASN A 363 8.13 -0.59 -32.58
N ALA A 364 7.79 -1.56 -31.72
CA ALA A 364 7.49 -1.29 -30.32
C ALA A 364 8.71 -0.72 -29.58
N GLN A 365 9.89 -1.32 -29.77
CA GLN A 365 11.15 -0.83 -29.18
C GLN A 365 11.55 0.55 -29.71
N PHE A 366 11.44 0.79 -31.01
CA PHE A 366 11.72 2.10 -31.60
C PHE A 366 10.84 3.18 -30.98
N ASN A 367 9.52 2.95 -30.92
CA ASN A 367 8.58 3.88 -30.32
C ASN A 367 8.84 4.12 -28.81
N SER A 368 9.29 3.10 -28.07
CA SER A 368 9.62 3.26 -26.64
C SER A 368 10.87 4.11 -26.45
N VAL A 369 11.90 3.90 -27.27
CA VAL A 369 13.17 4.67 -27.24
C VAL A 369 12.90 6.13 -27.58
N VAL A 370 12.10 6.42 -28.61
CA VAL A 370 11.75 7.80 -28.97
C VAL A 370 11.04 8.49 -27.81
N LYS A 371 10.03 7.86 -27.20
CA LYS A 371 9.30 8.43 -26.05
C LYS A 371 10.20 8.70 -24.84
N GLN A 372 11.08 7.75 -24.50
CA GLN A 372 12.03 7.93 -23.39
C GLN A 372 13.10 8.98 -23.71
N GLY A 373 13.56 9.01 -24.96
CA GLY A 373 14.50 10.00 -25.47
C GLY A 373 13.95 11.42 -25.38
N ASP A 374 12.71 11.65 -25.82
CA ASP A 374 12.05 12.95 -25.73
C ASP A 374 11.91 13.42 -24.27
N LEU A 375 11.56 12.51 -23.36
CA LEU A 375 11.47 12.82 -21.93
C LEU A 375 12.83 13.26 -21.35
N LEU A 376 13.90 12.56 -21.71
CA LEU A 376 15.26 12.86 -21.30
C LEU A 376 15.71 14.22 -21.85
N LEU A 377 15.55 14.43 -23.16
CA LEU A 377 15.94 15.67 -23.84
C LEU A 377 15.24 16.89 -23.22
N ASN A 378 13.94 16.77 -22.93
CA ASN A 378 13.18 17.82 -22.26
C ASN A 378 13.72 18.15 -20.85
N ARG A 379 14.14 17.14 -20.07
CA ARG A 379 14.77 17.39 -18.75
C ARG A 379 16.13 18.04 -18.89
N VAL A 380 16.97 17.55 -19.80
CA VAL A 380 18.30 18.12 -20.06
C VAL A 380 18.19 19.57 -20.52
N GLN A 381 17.24 19.89 -21.41
CA GLN A 381 17.01 21.26 -21.87
C GLN A 381 16.53 22.18 -20.73
N LYS A 382 15.70 21.69 -19.80
CA LYS A 382 15.32 22.47 -18.62
C LYS A 382 16.51 22.70 -17.70
N LEU A 383 17.32 21.68 -17.44
CA LEU A 383 18.52 21.79 -16.62
C LEU A 383 19.54 22.75 -17.22
N SER A 384 19.79 22.70 -18.53
CA SER A 384 20.74 23.60 -19.18
C SER A 384 20.32 25.06 -19.09
N ARG A 385 19.01 25.35 -19.17
CA ARG A 385 18.49 26.72 -18.96
C ARG A 385 18.70 27.21 -17.53
N VAL A 386 18.62 26.34 -16.53
CA VAL A 386 18.85 26.70 -15.12
C VAL A 386 20.34 26.89 -14.82
N ILE A 387 21.22 26.09 -15.44
CA ILE A 387 22.68 26.17 -15.24
C ILE A 387 23.29 27.38 -15.96
N ASN A 388 22.70 27.81 -17.08
CA ASN A 388 23.21 28.93 -17.89
C ASN A 388 22.72 30.32 -17.39
N ILE A 389 21.85 30.38 -16.38
CA ILE A 389 21.48 31.60 -15.63
C ILE A 389 22.38 31.67 -14.40
#